data_AF-A0A4Q2UC15-F1
#
_entry.id   AF-A0A4Q2UC15-F1
#
_cell.length_a   1.000
_cell.length_b   1.000
_cell.length_c   1.000
_cell.angle_alpha   90.00
_cell.angle_beta   90.00
_cell.angle_gamma   90.00
#
_symmetry.space_group_name_H-M   'P 1'
#
loop_
_entity.id
_entity.type
_entity.pdbx_description
1 polymer ?
#
loop_
_entity_poly.entity_id
_entity_poly.type
_entity_poly.pdbx_seq_one_letter_code
_entity_poly.pdbx_strand_id
1 'polypeptide(L)'
;MKKYPLEEAMEKAVTAGWAQFVARRTAERERSNARLFRLLTAIRGEAFVSLLVGLMHHAKADDSRLRVYRQPKGVEVNTAFGPLWIDYRFGAPSLATIYIQVKADRWIGFTHQ
;
A
#
# COMPACT_ATOMS: atom_id res chain seq x y z
N MET A 1 15.50 -35.40 11.62
CA MET A 1 14.16 -35.93 11.29
C MET A 1 14.08 -36.08 9.79
N LYS A 2 13.91 -37.30 9.25
CA LYS A 2 13.67 -37.50 7.81
C LYS A 2 12.19 -37.17 7.55
N LYS A 3 11.92 -36.18 6.70
CA LYS A 3 10.55 -35.90 6.22
C LYS A 3 10.09 -37.06 5.34
N TYR A 4 8.83 -37.45 5.45
CA TYR A 4 8.28 -38.50 4.60
C TYR A 4 8.05 -37.95 3.18
N PRO A 5 8.19 -38.76 2.11
CA PRO A 5 8.04 -38.29 0.73
C PRO A 5 6.72 -37.55 0.44
N LEU A 6 5.64 -37.90 1.16
CA LEU A 6 4.34 -37.24 1.06
C LEU A 6 4.35 -35.83 1.68
N GLU A 7 5.04 -35.63 2.80
CA GLU A 7 5.17 -34.33 3.48
C GLU A 7 5.97 -33.35 2.62
N GLU A 8 7.06 -33.81 2.00
CA GLU A 8 7.85 -33.00 1.07
C GLU A 8 7.06 -32.62 -0.19
N ALA A 9 6.24 -33.54 -0.72
CA ALA A 9 5.38 -33.27 -1.87
C ALA A 9 4.28 -32.24 -1.53
N MET A 10 3.66 -32.35 -0.34
CA MET A 10 2.66 -31.40 0.14
C MET A 10 3.26 -30.01 0.38
N GLU A 11 4.42 -29.92 1.04
CA GLU A 11 5.11 -28.66 1.30
C GLU A 11 5.48 -27.95 -0.01
N LYS A 12 5.96 -28.69 -1.02
CA LYS A 12 6.24 -28.14 -2.36
C LYS A 12 4.97 -27.64 -3.05
N ALA A 13 3.87 -28.39 -3.00
CA ALA A 13 2.60 -27.99 -3.60
C ALA A 13 2.02 -26.73 -2.95
N VAL A 14 2.05 -26.65 -1.61
CA VAL A 14 1.62 -25.46 -0.87
C VAL A 14 2.51 -24.27 -1.19
N THR A 15 3.83 -24.45 -1.23
CA THR A 15 4.78 -23.38 -1.57
C THR A 15 4.57 -22.86 -2.99
N ALA A 16 4.37 -23.76 -3.96
CA ALA A 16 4.11 -23.38 -5.35
C ALA A 16 2.77 -22.63 -5.50
N GLY A 17 1.71 -23.13 -4.86
CA GLY A 17 0.40 -22.46 -4.83
C GLY A 17 0.47 -21.09 -4.15
N TRP A 18 1.23 -20.98 -3.05
CA TRP A 18 1.47 -19.73 -2.34
C TRP A 18 2.23 -18.73 -3.22
N ALA A 19 3.30 -19.15 -3.90
CA ALA A 19 4.06 -18.30 -4.80
C ALA A 19 3.20 -17.76 -5.95
N GLN A 20 2.34 -18.59 -6.54
CA GLN A 20 1.39 -18.16 -7.57
C GLN A 20 0.37 -17.16 -7.03
N PHE A 21 -0.16 -17.40 -5.83
CA PHE A 21 -1.08 -16.47 -5.17
C PHE A 21 -0.41 -15.12 -4.92
N VAL A 22 0.80 -15.10 -4.37
CA VAL A 22 1.58 -13.88 -4.13
C VAL A 22 1.82 -13.14 -5.44
N ALA A 23 2.29 -13.82 -6.49
CA ALA A 23 2.54 -13.22 -7.79
C ALA A 23 1.28 -12.57 -8.39
N ARG A 24 0.13 -13.24 -8.29
CA ARG A 24 -1.15 -12.69 -8.75
C ARG A 24 -1.53 -11.43 -7.97
N ARG A 25 -1.39 -11.45 -6.65
CA ARG A 25 -1.71 -10.31 -5.77
C ARG A 25 -0.80 -9.11 -6.05
N THR A 26 0.49 -9.36 -6.26
CA THR A 26 1.48 -8.36 -6.69
C THR A 26 1.08 -7.73 -8.02
N ALA A 27 0.78 -8.54 -9.04
CA ALA A 27 0.37 -8.04 -10.36
C ALA A 27 -0.96 -7.27 -10.34
N GLU A 28 -1.93 -7.66 -9.50
CA GLU A 28 -3.19 -6.93 -9.31
C GLU A 28 -2.95 -5.58 -8.63
N ARG A 29 -2.08 -5.54 -7.61
CA ARG A 29 -1.68 -4.31 -6.93
C ARG A 29 -0.98 -3.35 -7.88
N GLU A 30 0.02 -3.80 -8.61
CA GLU A 30 0.79 -2.97 -9.54
C GLU A 30 -0.11 -2.35 -10.61
N ARG A 31 -1.01 -3.15 -11.21
CA ARG A 31 -2.00 -2.63 -12.17
C ARG A 31 -2.93 -1.60 -11.54
N SER A 32 -3.39 -1.84 -10.31
CA SER A 32 -4.24 -0.90 -9.57
C SER A 32 -3.51 0.41 -9.27
N ASN A 33 -2.27 0.34 -8.77
CA ASN A 33 -1.46 1.51 -8.43
C ASN A 33 -1.06 2.29 -9.70
N ALA A 34 -0.62 1.63 -10.78
CA ALA A 34 -0.28 2.27 -12.04
C ALA A 34 -1.46 3.02 -12.67
N ARG A 35 -2.69 2.48 -12.56
CA ARG A 35 -3.90 3.21 -12.96
C ARG A 35 -4.11 4.44 -12.10
N LEU A 36 -3.95 4.32 -10.78
CA LEU A 36 -4.18 5.44 -9.87
C LEU A 36 -3.11 6.53 -10.04
N PHE A 37 -1.84 6.18 -10.23
CA PHE A 37 -0.78 7.13 -10.51
C PHE A 37 -1.07 7.95 -11.76
N ARG A 38 -1.51 7.33 -12.86
CA ARG A 38 -1.94 8.08 -14.07
C ARG A 38 -3.05 9.09 -13.77
N LEU A 39 -4.04 8.71 -12.97
CA LEU A 39 -5.13 9.61 -12.57
C LEU A 39 -4.61 10.75 -11.67
N LEU A 40 -3.71 10.44 -10.74
CA LEU A 40 -3.11 11.43 -9.85
C LEU A 40 -2.22 12.41 -10.60
N THR A 41 -1.44 11.94 -11.57
CA THR A 41 -0.66 12.79 -12.48
C THR A 41 -1.57 13.79 -13.18
N ALA A 42 -2.73 13.35 -13.69
CA ALA A 42 -3.69 14.23 -14.36
C ALA A 42 -4.35 15.26 -13.41
N ILE A 43 -4.43 14.99 -12.11
CA ILE A 43 -5.09 15.87 -11.12
C ILE A 43 -4.10 16.82 -10.44
N ARG A 44 -2.89 16.34 -10.10
CA ARG A 44 -1.90 17.04 -9.26
C ARG A 44 -0.52 17.20 -9.91
N GLY A 45 -0.33 16.66 -11.12
CA GLY A 45 0.95 16.69 -11.84
C GLY A 45 1.92 15.59 -11.43
N GLU A 46 2.98 15.44 -12.22
CA GLU A 46 4.01 14.41 -12.00
C GLU A 46 4.80 14.62 -10.72
N ALA A 47 5.12 15.88 -10.37
CA ALA A 47 5.86 16.21 -9.15
C ALA A 47 5.17 15.67 -7.89
N PHE A 48 3.84 15.76 -7.83
CA PHE A 48 3.06 15.19 -6.73
C PHE A 48 3.19 13.67 -6.66
N VAL A 49 3.11 12.98 -7.81
CA VAL A 49 3.23 11.52 -7.85
C VAL A 49 4.63 11.06 -7.45
N SER A 50 5.68 11.76 -7.89
CA SER A 50 7.06 11.47 -7.46
C SER A 50 7.24 11.64 -5.95
N LEU A 51 6.66 12.69 -5.36
CA LEU A 51 6.66 12.89 -3.91
C LEU A 51 5.89 11.81 -3.16
N LEU A 52 4.73 11.40 -3.69
CA LEU A 52 3.94 10.31 -3.11
C LEU A 52 4.71 8.98 -3.12
N VAL A 53 5.38 8.65 -4.22
CA VAL A 53 6.21 7.44 -4.33
C VAL A 53 7.38 7.51 -3.33
N GLY A 54 8.05 8.66 -3.24
CA GLY A 54 9.12 8.88 -2.25
C GLY A 54 8.63 8.73 -0.80
N LEU A 55 7.42 9.23 -0.50
CA LEU A 55 6.81 9.07 0.82
C LEU A 55 6.45 7.60 1.10
N MET A 56 5.87 6.88 0.13
CA MET A 56 5.59 5.45 0.27
C MET A 56 6.87 4.66 0.55
N HIS A 57 7.96 4.98 -0.17
CA HIS A 57 9.26 4.36 0.05
C HIS A 57 9.82 4.64 1.44
N HIS A 58 9.79 5.91 1.87
CA HIS A 58 10.25 6.31 3.20
C HIS A 58 9.44 5.62 4.32
N ALA A 59 8.14 5.47 4.11
CA ALA A 59 7.23 4.74 5.01
C ALA A 59 7.32 3.22 4.85
N LYS A 60 8.30 2.67 4.10
CA LYS A 60 8.44 1.22 3.83
C LYS A 60 7.14 0.57 3.34
N ALA A 61 6.40 1.30 2.53
CA ALA A 61 5.07 0.95 2.02
C ALA A 61 5.05 0.89 0.49
N ASP A 62 6.19 0.61 -0.16
CA ASP A 62 6.32 0.42 -1.62
C ASP A 62 5.31 -0.60 -2.14
N ASP A 63 5.11 -1.65 -1.34
CA ASP A 63 4.23 -2.76 -1.60
C ASP A 63 2.77 -2.51 -1.20
N SER A 64 2.45 -1.32 -0.70
CA SER A 64 1.08 -0.99 -0.30
C SER A 64 0.23 -0.66 -1.52
N ARG A 65 -1.01 -1.17 -1.49
CA ARG A 65 -2.03 -0.79 -2.45
C ARG A 65 -2.59 0.59 -2.08
N LEU A 66 -2.55 1.53 -3.02
CA LEU A 66 -3.22 2.80 -2.87
C LEU A 66 -4.74 2.65 -2.98
N ARG A 67 -5.47 3.39 -2.15
CA ARG A 67 -6.93 3.40 -2.12
C ARG A 67 -7.46 4.82 -2.11
N VAL A 68 -8.65 5.00 -2.69
CA VAL A 68 -9.36 6.29 -2.67
C VAL A 68 -10.36 6.29 -1.52
N TYR A 69 -10.38 7.38 -0.77
CA TYR A 69 -11.28 7.62 0.35
C TYR A 69 -12.04 8.94 0.14
N ARG A 70 -13.23 9.03 0.72
CA ARG A 70 -14.01 10.27 0.74
C ARG A 70 -13.62 11.18 1.90
N GLN A 71 -13.20 10.59 3.02
CA GLN A 71 -12.79 11.28 4.23
C GLN A 71 -11.59 10.54 4.83
N PRO A 72 -10.61 11.27 5.40
CA PRO A 72 -9.51 10.66 6.11
C PRO A 72 -9.98 10.19 7.49
N LYS A 73 -9.18 9.35 8.14
CA LYS A 73 -9.33 8.99 9.55
C LYS A 73 -8.05 9.35 10.29
N GLY A 74 -8.15 9.43 11.62
CA GLY A 74 -7.01 9.66 12.49
C GLY A 74 -6.74 11.15 12.70
N VAL A 75 -5.47 11.47 12.94
CA VAL A 75 -5.02 12.80 13.36
C VAL A 75 -4.29 13.48 12.21
N GLU A 76 -4.54 14.78 12.05
CA GLU A 76 -3.80 15.62 11.12
C GLU A 76 -2.38 15.88 11.65
N VAL A 77 -1.39 15.69 10.79
CA VAL A 77 0.02 15.93 11.05
C VAL A 77 0.54 16.85 9.97
N ASN A 78 0.97 18.04 10.39
CA ASN A 78 1.59 19.01 9.49
C ASN A 78 3.02 18.56 9.18
N THR A 79 3.31 18.36 7.90
CA THR A 79 4.64 17.99 7.42
C THR A 79 5.16 19.06 6.47
N ALA A 80 6.45 18.98 6.13
CA ALA A 80 7.03 19.79 5.06
C ALA A 80 6.34 19.57 3.69
N PHE A 81 5.63 18.45 3.51
CA PHE A 81 4.88 18.11 2.31
C PHE A 81 3.41 18.59 2.35
N GLY A 82 3.02 19.32 3.41
CA GLY A 82 1.65 19.70 3.70
C GLY A 82 0.99 18.78 4.74
N PRO A 83 -0.33 18.93 4.95
CA PRO A 83 -1.03 18.18 5.98
C PRO A 83 -1.29 16.74 5.53
N LEU A 84 -0.92 15.80 6.39
CA LEU A 84 -1.17 14.37 6.24
C LEU A 84 -2.11 13.92 7.35
N TRP A 85 -2.96 12.92 7.09
CA TRP A 85 -3.75 12.29 8.13
C TRP A 85 -3.19 10.92 8.42
N ILE A 86 -3.00 10.60 9.70
CA ILE A 86 -2.44 9.33 10.13
C ILE A 86 -3.44 8.64 11.07
N ASP A 87 -3.92 7.47 10.64
CA ASP A 87 -4.80 6.60 11.43
C ASP A 87 -3.99 5.41 11.95
N TYR A 88 -3.64 5.47 13.24
CA TYR A 88 -2.99 4.38 13.96
C TYR A 88 -4.02 3.35 14.39
N ARG A 89 -3.80 2.08 14.07
CA ARG A 89 -4.68 1.01 14.55
C ARG A 89 -4.27 0.60 15.97
N PHE A 90 -5.10 0.98 16.94
CA PHE A 90 -4.98 0.47 18.32
C PHE A 90 -4.97 -1.07 18.31
N GLY A 91 -3.92 -1.67 18.89
CA GLY A 91 -3.69 -3.12 18.91
C GLY A 91 -2.71 -3.65 17.84
N ALA A 92 -2.27 -2.83 16.89
CA ALA A 92 -1.21 -3.16 15.95
C ALA A 92 -0.28 -1.95 15.75
N PRO A 93 0.66 -1.71 16.68
CA PRO A 93 1.45 -0.47 16.71
C PRO A 93 2.33 -0.23 15.47
N SER A 94 2.55 -1.22 14.61
CA SER A 94 3.23 -1.04 13.31
C SER A 94 2.28 -0.74 12.14
N LEU A 95 0.96 -0.76 12.35
CA LEU A 95 -0.02 -0.50 11.29
C LEU A 95 -0.58 0.92 11.38
N ALA A 96 -0.13 1.77 10.45
CA ALA A 96 -0.65 3.11 10.25
C ALA A 96 -1.17 3.26 8.82
N THR A 97 -2.32 3.92 8.65
CA THR A 97 -2.77 4.36 7.32
C THR A 97 -2.52 5.85 7.17
N ILE A 98 -1.78 6.21 6.12
CA ILE A 98 -1.46 7.59 5.78
C ILE A 98 -2.44 8.03 4.70
N TYR A 99 -3.09 9.18 4.88
CA TYR A 99 -4.02 9.78 3.93
C TYR A 99 -3.51 11.14 3.45
N ILE A 100 -3.66 11.39 2.15
CA ILE A 100 -3.27 12.63 1.47
C ILE A 100 -4.47 13.13 0.67
N GLN A 101 -4.80 14.41 0.84
CA GLN A 101 -5.89 15.02 0.09
C GLN A 101 -5.46 15.25 -1.37
N VAL A 102 -6.27 14.78 -2.31
CA VAL A 102 -6.02 14.95 -3.76
C VAL A 102 -7.03 15.90 -4.41
N LYS A 103 -8.25 15.96 -3.88
CA LYS A 103 -9.30 16.97 -4.16
C LYS A 103 -10.05 17.29 -2.87
N ALA A 104 -10.83 18.36 -2.85
CA ALA A 104 -11.63 18.75 -1.68
C ALA A 104 -12.38 17.58 -1.02
N ASP A 105 -13.00 16.71 -1.82
CA ASP A 105 -13.80 15.56 -1.37
C ASP A 105 -13.12 14.19 -1.59
N ARG A 106 -11.83 14.17 -1.94
CA ARG A 106 -11.11 12.93 -2.28
C ARG A 106 -9.73 12.88 -1.68
N TRP A 107 -9.48 11.73 -1.07
CA TRP A 107 -8.24 11.38 -0.39
C TRP A 107 -7.69 10.13 -1.03
N ILE A 108 -6.38 10.00 -1.06
CA ILE A 108 -5.70 8.73 -1.29
C ILE A 108 -5.10 8.27 0.02
N GLY A 109 -4.97 6.96 0.20
CA GLY A 109 -4.22 6.43 1.32
C GLY A 109 -3.56 5.09 1.05
N PHE A 110 -2.52 4.82 1.82
CA PHE A 110 -1.75 3.59 1.82
C PHE A 110 -1.42 3.19 3.26
N THR A 111 -1.16 1.91 3.49
CA THR A 111 -0.94 1.36 4.82
C THR A 111 0.53 0.99 4.96
N HIS A 112 1.17 1.58 5.98
CA HIS A 112 2.44 1.11 6.52
C HIS A 112 2.19 -0.17 7.34
N GLN A 113 3.07 -1.16 7.20
CA GLN A 113 3.05 -2.43 7.95
C GLN A 113 4.36 -2.67 8.68
#